data_AF-A0AAE3K0W9-F1
#
_entry.id   AF-A0AAE3K0W9-F1
#
_cell.length_a   1.000
_cell.length_b   1.000
_cell.length_c   1.000
_cell.angle_alpha   90.00
_cell.angle_beta   90.00
_cell.angle_gamma   90.00
#
_symmetry.space_group_name_H-M   'P 1'
#
loop_
_entity.id
_entity.type
_entity.pdbx_description
1 polymer ?
#
loop_
_entity_poly.entity_id
_entity_poly.type
_entity_poly.pdbx_seq_one_letter_code
_entity_poly.pdbx_strand_id
1 'polypeptide(L)'
;MKKTAVIVFAFLFALTAAISVSAADMTHNVGQLYVPYASEKPEIDGRLDADEWKNALKFTVNDSNAKAVWQHGFAEVPTDVYLDCYVMWDEKYLYVAYDVTDPTKSYFTEYAWDGGDSIQLLLDLGPSLPGVVLNDSQQTGGNRGTLFSSAPQLKPDGTPGTALYCHQCVVNESVITDYSAAPFGAEVTDHGWTFEEGIPWEILAADMKDKCGADVGKVGKGTEVTALLIYNDYNNHKMTNWFGTTKTGYTTEFSWEPDEHGIFFTLLGEGEKAPESATTTEPTGTTSDIPVTSEKPQESTSDITADPPTGTSSATEAPSATVPSDNNASGGGNAWIYIIIAAVIVCGAAAAIIIVRKKKK
;
A
#
# COMPACT_ATOMS: atom_id res chain seq x y z
N MET A 1 5.88 59.67 45.53
CA MET A 1 4.94 59.23 46.59
C MET A 1 4.62 57.74 46.41
N LYS A 2 3.97 57.13 47.41
CA LYS A 2 3.27 55.81 47.46
C LYS A 2 3.15 55.07 46.10
N LYS A 3 3.65 53.82 45.97
CA LYS A 3 2.94 52.54 46.29
C LYS A 3 1.60 52.44 45.54
N THR A 4 1.28 51.41 44.75
CA THR A 4 1.46 49.94 44.92
C THR A 4 1.28 49.25 43.54
N ALA A 5 1.70 48.03 43.18
CA ALA A 5 2.86 47.14 43.40
C ALA A 5 2.46 45.71 42.92
N VAL A 6 3.32 45.00 42.16
CA VAL A 6 3.22 43.57 41.74
C VAL A 6 1.91 43.21 40.95
N ILE A 7 1.61 42.06 40.32
CA ILE A 7 2.24 40.77 39.88
C ILE A 7 1.71 40.55 38.41
N VAL A 8 2.09 39.67 37.47
CA VAL A 8 2.91 38.43 37.25
C VAL A 8 3.50 38.59 35.82
N PHE A 9 4.71 38.22 35.37
CA PHE A 9 5.59 37.03 35.41
C PHE A 9 5.28 35.87 34.42
N ALA A 10 6.12 35.76 33.38
CA ALA A 10 6.42 34.58 32.54
C ALA A 10 5.36 34.02 31.53
N PHE A 11 5.91 33.18 30.64
CA PHE A 11 5.28 32.30 29.64
C PHE A 11 4.20 32.87 28.72
N LEU A 12 4.65 33.37 27.55
CA LEU A 12 4.51 32.51 26.36
C LEU A 12 5.67 32.76 25.38
N PHE A 13 6.81 32.10 25.65
CA PHE A 13 7.63 31.63 24.53
C PHE A 13 6.70 30.76 23.70
N ALA A 14 6.49 31.10 22.43
CA ALA A 14 5.77 30.21 21.52
C ALA A 14 6.68 29.01 21.25
N LEU A 15 6.66 28.05 22.18
CA LEU A 15 7.06 26.69 21.89
C LEU A 15 6.31 26.33 20.62
N THR A 16 7.06 26.06 19.57
CA THR A 16 6.70 24.96 18.70
C THR A 16 6.67 23.73 19.60
N ALA A 17 5.51 23.50 20.20
CA ALA A 17 5.03 22.14 20.32
C ALA A 17 5.06 21.62 18.88
N ALA A 18 6.17 20.97 18.53
CA ALA A 18 6.04 19.74 17.79
C ALA A 18 4.99 18.96 18.56
N ILE A 19 3.76 18.98 18.04
CA ILE A 19 2.76 18.01 18.45
C ILE A 19 3.49 16.70 18.17
N SER A 20 3.90 16.01 19.23
CA SER A 20 4.31 14.62 19.13
C SER A 20 3.04 13.91 18.69
N VAL A 21 2.89 13.81 17.37
CA VAL A 21 1.86 13.02 16.72
C VAL A 21 2.14 11.63 17.22
N SER A 22 1.37 11.23 18.23
CA SER A 22 1.37 9.89 18.78
C SER A 22 0.56 9.05 17.81
N ALA A 23 1.10 8.93 16.59
CA ALA A 23 0.61 7.97 15.61
C ALA A 23 0.53 6.62 16.33
N ALA A 24 -0.56 5.89 16.10
CA ALA A 24 -0.57 4.48 16.44
C ALA A 24 0.46 3.81 15.54
N ASP A 25 1.69 3.66 16.03
CA ASP A 25 2.76 2.99 15.30
C ASP A 25 2.32 1.57 14.95
N MET A 26 2.44 1.21 13.66
CA MET A 26 2.22 -0.14 13.14
C MET A 26 2.81 -1.19 14.10
N THR A 27 1.95 -1.95 14.76
CA THR A 27 2.30 -2.72 15.96
C THR A 27 3.09 -4.00 15.65
N HIS A 28 2.87 -4.56 14.46
CA HIS A 28 3.63 -5.66 13.87
C HIS A 28 3.49 -5.58 12.34
N ASN A 29 4.34 -6.24 11.57
CA ASN A 29 4.07 -6.44 10.13
C ASN A 29 3.10 -7.62 9.94
N VAL A 30 2.59 -7.81 8.72
CA VAL A 30 1.79 -9.01 8.37
C VAL A 30 2.65 -10.27 8.47
N GLY A 31 3.89 -10.22 7.98
CA GLY A 31 4.90 -11.25 8.22
C GLY A 31 4.71 -12.54 7.40
N GLN A 32 5.16 -13.66 7.98
CA GLN A 32 5.18 -14.96 7.32
C GLN A 32 3.79 -15.59 7.33
N LEU A 33 3.29 -15.90 6.14
CA LEU A 33 2.04 -16.63 5.91
C LEU A 33 2.30 -17.86 5.03
N TYR A 34 1.34 -18.80 5.03
CA TYR A 34 1.44 -20.05 4.30
C TYR A 34 0.22 -20.21 3.38
N VAL A 35 0.45 -20.21 2.07
CA VAL A 35 -0.62 -20.17 1.06
C VAL A 35 -1.02 -21.61 0.69
N PRO A 36 -2.28 -22.01 0.93
CA PRO A 36 -2.77 -23.36 0.64
C PRO A 36 -2.94 -23.59 -0.86
N TYR A 37 -2.70 -24.82 -1.30
CA TYR A 37 -2.97 -25.26 -2.67
C TYR A 37 -4.47 -25.46 -2.93
N ALA A 38 -4.95 -25.00 -4.08
CA ALA A 38 -6.33 -25.05 -4.51
C ALA A 38 -6.62 -26.32 -5.34
N SER A 39 -7.01 -27.43 -4.68
CA SER A 39 -7.46 -28.66 -5.36
C SER A 39 -8.70 -28.44 -6.23
N GLU A 40 -9.50 -27.43 -5.91
CA GLU A 40 -10.61 -26.90 -6.71
C GLU A 40 -10.34 -25.41 -6.88
N LYS A 41 -10.33 -24.90 -8.12
CA LYS A 41 -10.18 -23.46 -8.37
C LYS A 41 -11.43 -22.70 -7.91
N PRO A 42 -11.32 -21.46 -7.42
CA PRO A 42 -12.48 -20.59 -7.28
C PRO A 42 -13.08 -20.24 -8.65
N GLU A 43 -14.36 -19.91 -8.72
CA GLU A 43 -14.89 -18.98 -9.72
C GLU A 43 -14.34 -17.58 -9.43
N ILE A 44 -14.30 -16.72 -10.44
CA ILE A 44 -13.71 -15.38 -10.32
C ILE A 44 -14.70 -14.46 -11.02
N ASP A 45 -15.68 -13.97 -10.25
CA ASP A 45 -16.80 -13.15 -10.74
C ASP A 45 -16.92 -11.80 -10.00
N GLY A 46 -16.23 -11.68 -8.87
CA GLY A 46 -16.22 -10.53 -7.98
C GLY A 46 -16.83 -10.78 -6.61
N ARG A 47 -17.42 -11.96 -6.36
CA ARG A 47 -18.05 -12.32 -5.08
C ARG A 47 -17.22 -13.32 -4.29
N LEU A 48 -16.81 -12.93 -3.08
CA LEU A 48 -16.19 -13.85 -2.13
C LEU A 48 -17.25 -14.78 -1.51
N ASP A 49 -17.69 -15.76 -2.30
CA ASP A 49 -18.60 -16.80 -1.81
C ASP A 49 -17.86 -17.73 -0.85
N ALA A 50 -18.41 -17.87 0.36
CA ALA A 50 -17.68 -18.44 1.49
C ALA A 50 -17.32 -19.92 1.30
N ASP A 51 -18.08 -20.65 0.47
CA ASP A 51 -17.79 -22.05 0.15
C ASP A 51 -16.63 -22.20 -0.85
N GLU A 52 -16.27 -21.18 -1.62
CA GLU A 52 -15.14 -21.27 -2.57
C GLU A 52 -13.83 -20.93 -1.86
N TRP A 53 -13.83 -19.84 -1.10
CA TRP A 53 -12.66 -19.36 -0.35
C TRP A 53 -12.45 -20.05 1.01
N LYS A 54 -13.28 -21.03 1.40
CA LYS A 54 -13.21 -21.75 2.70
C LYS A 54 -11.86 -22.39 3.05
N ASN A 55 -11.06 -22.72 2.03
CA ASN A 55 -9.76 -23.38 2.18
C ASN A 55 -8.58 -22.40 2.02
N ALA A 56 -8.83 -21.11 1.74
CA ALA A 56 -7.80 -20.11 1.51
C ALA A 56 -7.11 -19.67 2.80
N LEU A 57 -5.89 -19.13 2.66
CA LEU A 57 -5.26 -18.31 3.68
C LEU A 57 -6.05 -17.01 3.80
N LYS A 58 -6.60 -16.70 4.99
CA LYS A 58 -7.16 -15.39 5.30
C LYS A 58 -6.21 -14.58 6.19
N PHE A 59 -6.07 -13.29 5.89
CA PHE A 59 -5.47 -12.29 6.80
C PHE A 59 -6.09 -10.91 6.57
N THR A 60 -6.08 -10.04 7.57
CA THR A 60 -6.63 -8.67 7.47
C THR A 60 -5.50 -7.65 7.40
N VAL A 61 -5.60 -6.64 6.53
CA VAL A 61 -4.74 -5.45 6.54
C VAL A 61 -5.51 -4.25 7.09
N ASN A 62 -4.93 -3.56 8.08
CA ASN A 62 -5.51 -2.38 8.77
C ASN A 62 -4.43 -1.57 9.53
N ASP A 63 -4.82 -0.63 10.38
CA ASP A 63 -3.93 0.21 11.19
C ASP A 63 -2.93 -0.55 12.08
N SER A 64 -3.25 -1.77 12.50
CA SER A 64 -2.35 -2.58 13.33
C SER A 64 -1.10 -3.07 12.60
N ASN A 65 -1.17 -3.22 11.27
CA ASN A 65 -0.16 -3.90 10.44
C ASN A 65 0.16 -3.27 9.08
N ALA A 66 -0.48 -2.13 8.79
CA ALA A 66 -0.16 -1.23 7.69
C ALA A 66 0.38 0.10 8.22
N LYS A 67 0.90 0.90 7.31
CA LYS A 67 1.52 2.20 7.58
C LYS A 67 1.07 3.23 6.55
N ALA A 68 0.63 4.40 7.02
CA ALA A 68 0.37 5.56 6.17
C ALA A 68 1.65 6.12 5.53
N VAL A 69 1.54 6.57 4.28
CA VAL A 69 2.66 7.08 3.46
C VAL A 69 2.96 8.53 3.86
N TRP A 70 3.57 8.71 5.04
CA TRP A 70 3.75 10.03 5.66
C TRP A 70 4.58 11.01 4.83
N GLN A 71 5.51 10.53 4.00
CA GLN A 71 6.30 11.42 3.13
C GLN A 71 5.47 12.06 2.01
N HIS A 72 4.30 11.50 1.70
CA HIS A 72 3.29 12.09 0.82
C HIS A 72 2.22 12.91 1.57
N GLY A 73 2.24 12.93 2.90
CA GLY A 73 1.42 13.80 3.75
C GLY A 73 0.34 13.08 4.57
N PHE A 74 0.24 11.75 4.50
CA PHE A 74 -0.76 10.95 5.21
C PHE A 74 -0.25 10.52 6.58
N ALA A 75 -0.90 10.94 7.66
CA ALA A 75 -0.35 10.81 9.02
C ALA A 75 -0.55 9.42 9.65
N GLU A 76 -1.75 8.86 9.49
CA GLU A 76 -2.30 7.72 10.24
C GLU A 76 -3.14 6.85 9.28
N VAL A 77 -3.24 5.55 9.53
CA VAL A 77 -4.14 4.63 8.79
C VAL A 77 -5.56 4.77 9.36
N PRO A 78 -6.64 4.73 8.56
CA PRO A 78 -7.99 4.81 9.11
C PRO A 78 -8.34 3.56 9.91
N THR A 79 -8.81 3.72 11.15
CA THR A 79 -9.19 2.60 12.04
C THR A 79 -10.55 1.96 11.69
N ASP A 80 -11.23 2.51 10.68
CA ASP A 80 -12.51 2.08 10.13
C ASP A 80 -12.40 1.52 8.70
N VAL A 81 -11.18 1.45 8.13
CA VAL A 81 -10.89 0.78 6.87
C VAL A 81 -10.19 -0.56 7.12
N TYR A 82 -10.70 -1.63 6.51
CA TYR A 82 -10.19 -3.00 6.67
C TYR A 82 -10.14 -3.69 5.31
N LEU A 83 -9.08 -4.44 5.05
CA LEU A 83 -8.94 -5.26 3.85
C LEU A 83 -8.78 -6.72 4.27
N ASP A 84 -9.87 -7.49 4.24
CA ASP A 84 -9.82 -8.94 4.45
C ASP A 84 -9.33 -9.62 3.17
N CYS A 85 -8.09 -10.09 3.22
CA CYS A 85 -7.37 -10.67 2.09
C CYS A 85 -7.43 -12.21 2.15
N TYR A 86 -7.76 -12.84 1.04
CA TYR A 86 -7.88 -14.30 0.89
C TYR A 86 -6.94 -14.77 -0.21
N VAL A 87 -6.15 -15.82 0.02
CA VAL A 87 -5.10 -16.27 -0.91
C VAL A 87 -5.05 -17.80 -1.01
N MET A 88 -4.99 -18.34 -2.22
CA MET A 88 -4.67 -19.75 -2.52
C MET A 88 -3.94 -19.86 -3.86
N TRP A 89 -3.42 -21.04 -4.24
CA TRP A 89 -2.64 -21.18 -5.48
C TRP A 89 -2.84 -22.53 -6.19
N ASP A 90 -2.71 -22.56 -7.52
CA ASP A 90 -2.59 -23.78 -8.34
C ASP A 90 -1.36 -23.70 -9.27
N GLU A 91 -1.12 -24.69 -10.14
CA GLU A 91 0.00 -24.65 -11.09
C GLU A 91 -0.06 -23.52 -12.15
N LYS A 92 -1.11 -22.71 -12.20
CA LYS A 92 -1.29 -21.61 -13.15
C LYS A 92 -1.36 -20.24 -12.49
N TYR A 93 -1.96 -20.13 -11.31
CA TYR A 93 -2.30 -18.86 -10.67
C TYR A 93 -1.89 -18.78 -9.21
N LEU A 94 -1.53 -17.57 -8.79
CA LEU A 94 -1.83 -17.10 -7.44
C LEU A 94 -3.25 -16.52 -7.48
N TYR A 95 -4.17 -17.11 -6.73
CA TYR A 95 -5.50 -16.58 -6.53
C TYR A 95 -5.49 -15.63 -5.33
N VAL A 96 -5.95 -14.40 -5.54
CA VAL A 96 -6.10 -13.40 -4.49
C VAL A 96 -7.53 -12.86 -4.55
N ALA A 97 -8.11 -12.62 -3.39
CA ALA A 97 -9.35 -11.86 -3.28
C ALA A 97 -9.31 -10.93 -2.07
N TYR A 98 -10.07 -9.84 -2.18
CA TYR A 98 -10.13 -8.77 -1.20
C TYR A 98 -11.59 -8.48 -0.87
N ASP A 99 -11.94 -8.49 0.40
CA ASP A 99 -13.17 -7.93 0.94
C ASP A 99 -12.82 -6.64 1.69
N VAL A 100 -13.09 -5.50 1.05
CA VAL A 100 -12.74 -4.17 1.56
C VAL A 100 -13.93 -3.63 2.33
N THR A 101 -13.69 -3.18 3.56
CA THR A 101 -14.58 -2.28 4.30
C THR A 101 -14.03 -0.86 4.19
N ASP A 102 -14.83 0.05 3.63
CA ASP A 102 -14.49 1.47 3.53
C ASP A 102 -15.78 2.32 3.66
N PRO A 103 -15.94 3.10 4.74
CA PRO A 103 -17.14 3.92 4.96
C PRO A 103 -17.21 5.16 4.07
N THR A 104 -16.10 5.52 3.40
CA THR A 104 -15.91 6.73 2.58
C THR A 104 -15.78 6.48 1.07
N LYS A 105 -15.74 5.21 0.69
CA LYS A 105 -15.52 4.65 -0.65
C LYS A 105 -15.89 5.52 -1.85
N SER A 106 -14.96 5.59 -2.79
CA SER A 106 -15.02 6.33 -4.05
C SER A 106 -14.66 5.42 -5.21
N TYR A 107 -15.39 5.52 -6.31
CA TYR A 107 -15.22 4.61 -7.45
C TYR A 107 -14.64 5.32 -8.67
N PHE A 108 -13.81 4.61 -9.44
CA PHE A 108 -13.45 5.09 -10.77
C PHE A 108 -14.71 5.16 -11.63
N THR A 109 -14.89 6.26 -12.36
CA THR A 109 -15.86 6.25 -13.47
C THR A 109 -15.26 5.44 -14.63
N GLU A 110 -16.08 4.57 -15.24
CA GLU A 110 -15.65 3.66 -16.30
C GLU A 110 -14.98 4.43 -17.45
N TYR A 111 -13.75 4.04 -17.78
CA TYR A 111 -12.87 4.71 -18.75
C TYR A 111 -12.45 6.16 -18.44
N ALA A 112 -12.71 6.71 -17.25
CA ALA A 112 -12.26 8.05 -16.83
C ALA A 112 -10.86 8.05 -16.18
N TRP A 113 -10.51 6.95 -15.48
CA TRP A 113 -9.18 6.70 -14.88
C TRP A 113 -8.77 7.59 -13.70
N ASP A 114 -9.71 8.32 -13.08
CA ASP A 114 -9.47 9.18 -11.93
C ASP A 114 -10.36 8.92 -10.70
N GLY A 115 -9.76 9.08 -9.52
CA GLY A 115 -10.50 9.31 -8.26
C GLY A 115 -11.17 8.10 -7.60
N GLY A 116 -10.84 6.86 -7.98
CA GLY A 116 -11.36 5.66 -7.33
C GLY A 116 -10.40 5.02 -6.34
N ASP A 117 -10.96 4.31 -5.37
CA ASP A 117 -10.23 3.43 -4.47
C ASP A 117 -9.55 2.32 -5.27
N SER A 118 -8.38 1.90 -4.82
CA SER A 118 -7.64 0.81 -5.48
C SER A 118 -6.68 0.12 -4.55
N ILE A 119 -6.62 -1.21 -4.69
CA ILE A 119 -5.54 -2.03 -4.12
C ILE A 119 -4.39 -2.08 -5.13
N GLN A 120 -3.17 -2.08 -4.59
CA GLN A 120 -1.93 -2.25 -5.33
C GLN A 120 -1.13 -3.36 -4.64
N LEU A 121 -0.95 -4.49 -5.32
CA LEU A 121 -0.18 -5.63 -4.86
C LEU A 121 1.11 -5.74 -5.67
N LEU A 122 2.25 -5.38 -5.05
CA LEU A 122 3.57 -5.68 -5.63
C LEU A 122 3.99 -7.08 -5.20
N LEU A 123 4.48 -7.87 -6.16
CA LEU A 123 4.98 -9.22 -5.95
C LEU A 123 6.46 -9.36 -6.36
N ASP A 124 7.18 -10.18 -5.60
CA ASP A 124 8.50 -10.71 -5.90
C ASP A 124 8.44 -12.25 -5.79
N LEU A 125 8.81 -12.94 -6.85
CA LEU A 125 8.83 -14.41 -6.92
C LEU A 125 10.23 -14.94 -6.54
N GLY A 126 10.33 -15.49 -5.33
CA GLY A 126 11.58 -15.95 -4.71
C GLY A 126 12.34 -14.85 -3.95
N PRO A 127 13.57 -15.13 -3.48
CA PRO A 127 14.45 -14.14 -2.84
C PRO A 127 15.18 -13.28 -3.89
N SER A 128 14.46 -12.83 -4.92
CA SER A 128 15.07 -12.49 -6.22
C SER A 128 15.50 -11.03 -6.32
N LEU A 129 14.90 -10.14 -5.52
CA LEU A 129 15.07 -8.68 -5.61
C LEU A 129 15.65 -7.98 -4.35
N PRO A 130 15.54 -8.47 -3.10
CA PRO A 130 16.10 -7.79 -1.92
C PRO A 130 17.63 -7.57 -2.02
N GLY A 131 18.07 -6.33 -1.84
CA GLY A 131 19.46 -5.90 -2.00
C GLY A 131 19.97 -5.84 -3.45
N VAL A 132 19.10 -6.04 -4.45
CA VAL A 132 19.46 -6.07 -5.89
C VAL A 132 18.90 -4.86 -6.63
N VAL A 133 19.72 -4.26 -7.50
CA VAL A 133 19.26 -3.23 -8.45
C VAL A 133 18.76 -3.92 -9.71
N LEU A 134 17.48 -3.71 -10.05
CA LEU A 134 16.79 -4.44 -11.12
C LEU A 134 17.13 -3.88 -12.50
N ASN A 135 17.17 -4.76 -13.50
CA ASN A 135 17.55 -4.40 -14.88
C ASN A 135 16.55 -3.42 -15.53
N ASP A 136 15.27 -3.52 -15.17
CA ASP A 136 14.18 -2.68 -15.66
C ASP A 136 14.06 -1.34 -14.90
N SER A 137 14.72 -1.18 -13.74
CA SER A 137 14.50 -0.06 -12.79
C SER A 137 14.65 1.34 -13.40
N GLN A 138 15.48 1.50 -14.43
CA GLN A 138 15.64 2.76 -15.18
C GLN A 138 14.49 3.02 -16.16
N GLN A 139 13.85 1.96 -16.67
CA GLN A 139 12.69 2.02 -17.56
C GLN A 139 11.39 2.17 -16.77
N THR A 140 11.26 1.49 -15.63
CA THR A 140 10.05 1.48 -14.77
C THR A 140 10.06 2.56 -13.69
N GLY A 141 11.14 3.36 -13.61
CA GLY A 141 11.22 4.55 -12.75
C GLY A 141 11.26 4.23 -11.25
N GLY A 142 11.95 3.15 -10.87
CA GLY A 142 12.11 2.71 -9.48
C GLY A 142 12.51 1.24 -9.38
N ASN A 143 13.09 0.84 -8.26
CA ASN A 143 13.49 -0.53 -8.00
C ASN A 143 12.29 -1.32 -7.44
N ARG A 144 11.33 -1.74 -8.28
CA ARG A 144 10.04 -2.30 -7.83
C ARG A 144 9.80 -3.74 -8.27
N GLY A 145 9.07 -4.51 -7.46
CA GLY A 145 8.46 -5.78 -7.87
C GLY A 145 7.44 -5.61 -9.00
N THR A 146 6.84 -6.69 -9.45
CA THR A 146 5.76 -6.64 -10.44
C THR A 146 4.48 -6.16 -9.74
N LEU A 147 3.88 -5.06 -10.22
CA LEU A 147 2.69 -4.46 -9.61
C LEU A 147 1.42 -4.92 -10.34
N PHE A 148 0.47 -5.44 -9.58
CA PHE A 148 -0.93 -5.59 -9.99
C PHE A 148 -1.78 -4.53 -9.28
N SER A 149 -2.60 -3.79 -10.03
CA SER A 149 -3.47 -2.74 -9.48
C SER A 149 -4.93 -3.06 -9.81
N SER A 150 -5.77 -3.07 -8.78
CA SER A 150 -7.09 -3.72 -8.81
C SER A 150 -8.15 -2.82 -8.18
N ALA A 151 -9.25 -2.58 -8.90
CA ALA A 151 -10.29 -1.65 -8.46
C ALA A 151 -11.67 -1.90 -9.08
N PRO A 152 -12.77 -1.67 -8.34
CA PRO A 152 -14.11 -1.54 -8.93
C PRO A 152 -14.22 -0.27 -9.78
N GLN A 153 -15.09 -0.29 -10.81
CA GLN A 153 -15.52 0.90 -11.55
C GLN A 153 -17.05 1.01 -11.55
N LEU A 154 -17.57 2.23 -11.67
CA LEU A 154 -18.98 2.52 -11.96
C LEU A 154 -19.15 3.15 -13.33
N LYS A 155 -20.24 2.82 -14.02
CA LYS A 155 -20.67 3.51 -15.23
C LYS A 155 -21.05 4.96 -14.92
N PRO A 156 -21.08 5.87 -15.92
CA PRO A 156 -21.51 7.26 -15.72
C PRO A 156 -22.94 7.48 -15.20
N ASP A 157 -23.76 6.43 -15.09
CA ASP A 157 -25.09 6.44 -14.46
C ASP A 157 -25.10 5.92 -13.00
N GLY A 158 -23.94 5.53 -12.47
CA GLY A 158 -23.78 4.98 -11.12
C GLY A 158 -24.01 3.47 -11.01
N THR A 159 -24.29 2.75 -12.10
CA THR A 159 -24.39 1.28 -12.09
C THR A 159 -23.01 0.61 -12.17
N PRO A 160 -22.83 -0.65 -11.70
CA PRO A 160 -21.54 -1.35 -11.78
C PRO A 160 -20.94 -1.36 -13.20
N GLY A 161 -19.69 -0.93 -13.32
CA GLY A 161 -18.89 -0.92 -14.54
C GLY A 161 -18.13 -2.23 -14.76
N THR A 162 -17.28 -2.26 -15.78
CA THR A 162 -16.24 -3.28 -15.94
C THR A 162 -15.21 -3.08 -14.81
N ALA A 163 -14.83 -4.14 -14.11
CA ALA A 163 -13.75 -4.07 -13.12
C ALA A 163 -12.44 -3.59 -13.76
N LEU A 164 -11.56 -2.96 -12.97
CA LEU A 164 -10.24 -2.56 -13.42
C LEU A 164 -9.16 -3.49 -12.88
N TYR A 165 -8.33 -3.99 -13.79
CA TYR A 165 -7.12 -4.73 -13.47
C TYR A 165 -5.97 -4.25 -14.37
N CYS A 166 -4.88 -3.79 -13.75
CA CYS A 166 -3.69 -3.31 -14.44
C CYS A 166 -2.45 -4.10 -14.01
N HIS A 167 -1.54 -4.29 -14.95
CA HIS A 167 -0.23 -4.89 -14.74
C HIS A 167 0.84 -3.84 -15.03
N GLN A 168 1.63 -3.46 -14.02
CA GLN A 168 2.37 -2.19 -13.98
C GLN A 168 3.77 -2.33 -13.35
N CYS A 169 4.57 -1.27 -13.47
CA CYS A 169 5.97 -1.23 -13.00
C CYS A 169 6.83 -2.34 -13.62
N VAL A 170 6.57 -2.65 -14.89
CA VAL A 170 7.22 -3.70 -15.69
C VAL A 170 7.54 -3.20 -17.10
N VAL A 171 8.32 -3.97 -17.85
CA VAL A 171 8.63 -3.69 -19.26
C VAL A 171 7.37 -3.67 -20.14
N ASN A 172 6.38 -4.51 -19.82
CA ASN A 172 5.19 -4.78 -20.63
C ASN A 172 3.89 -4.25 -19.96
N GLU A 173 3.95 -3.04 -19.39
CA GLU A 173 2.84 -2.43 -18.63
C GLU A 173 1.56 -2.30 -19.49
N SER A 174 0.44 -2.76 -18.94
CA SER A 174 -0.82 -2.94 -19.66
C SER A 174 -2.05 -2.97 -18.75
N VAL A 175 -3.22 -2.66 -19.32
CA VAL A 175 -4.52 -2.98 -18.71
C VAL A 175 -4.87 -4.41 -19.10
N ILE A 176 -5.16 -5.27 -18.12
CA ILE A 176 -5.54 -6.65 -18.37
C ILE A 176 -6.99 -6.67 -18.88
N THR A 177 -7.18 -7.32 -20.04
CA THR A 177 -8.49 -7.43 -20.70
C THR A 177 -8.79 -8.86 -21.20
N ASP A 178 -7.85 -9.79 -21.04
CA ASP A 178 -8.03 -11.21 -21.35
C ASP A 178 -8.37 -11.99 -20.06
N TYR A 179 -9.65 -11.96 -19.71
CA TYR A 179 -10.24 -12.72 -18.61
C TYR A 179 -10.03 -14.24 -18.70
N SER A 180 -9.61 -14.77 -19.86
CA SER A 180 -9.33 -16.21 -20.03
C SER A 180 -7.89 -16.59 -19.73
N ALA A 181 -6.96 -15.64 -19.89
CA ALA A 181 -5.55 -15.77 -19.52
C ALA A 181 -5.29 -15.33 -18.07
N ALA A 182 -5.94 -14.26 -17.63
CA ALA A 182 -5.86 -13.71 -16.27
C ALA A 182 -7.28 -13.30 -15.83
N PRO A 183 -8.01 -14.18 -15.10
CA PRO A 183 -9.38 -13.89 -14.68
C PRO A 183 -9.40 -12.85 -13.55
N PHE A 184 -10.40 -11.97 -13.55
CA PHE A 184 -10.65 -11.02 -12.48
C PHE A 184 -12.12 -10.57 -12.46
N GLY A 185 -12.61 -10.11 -11.31
CA GLY A 185 -13.98 -9.64 -11.11
C GLY A 185 -14.10 -8.70 -9.91
N ALA A 186 -15.20 -7.96 -9.80
CA ALA A 186 -15.47 -7.06 -8.67
C ALA A 186 -16.97 -6.86 -8.43
N GLU A 187 -17.39 -6.77 -7.16
CA GLU A 187 -18.75 -6.37 -6.76
C GLU A 187 -18.71 -5.19 -5.77
N VAL A 188 -19.74 -4.34 -5.82
CA VAL A 188 -19.90 -3.19 -4.92
C VAL A 188 -20.82 -3.58 -3.77
N THR A 189 -20.37 -3.38 -2.53
CA THR A 189 -21.09 -3.81 -1.32
C THR A 189 -21.57 -2.62 -0.49
N ASP A 190 -22.48 -2.87 0.46
CA ASP A 190 -22.94 -1.83 1.39
C ASP A 190 -21.80 -1.28 2.26
N HIS A 191 -20.84 -2.15 2.66
CA HIS A 191 -19.69 -1.80 3.50
C HIS A 191 -18.47 -1.27 2.73
N GLY A 192 -18.36 -1.56 1.44
CA GLY A 192 -17.12 -1.35 0.69
C GLY A 192 -17.19 -1.89 -0.74
N TRP A 193 -16.30 -2.81 -1.05
CA TRP A 193 -16.26 -3.52 -2.33
C TRP A 193 -15.47 -4.82 -2.21
N THR A 194 -15.78 -5.76 -3.09
CA THR A 194 -15.06 -7.03 -3.23
C THR A 194 -14.36 -7.08 -4.59
N PHE A 195 -13.20 -7.74 -4.65
CA PHE A 195 -12.45 -7.95 -5.88
C PHE A 195 -11.73 -9.29 -5.83
N GLU A 196 -11.68 -9.99 -6.96
CA GLU A 196 -11.05 -11.31 -7.10
C GLU A 196 -10.14 -11.33 -8.33
N GLU A 197 -8.99 -12.01 -8.24
CA GLU A 197 -8.00 -12.10 -9.32
C GLU A 197 -7.24 -13.43 -9.33
N GLY A 198 -7.00 -13.96 -10.54
CA GLY A 198 -6.01 -14.99 -10.80
C GLY A 198 -4.77 -14.38 -11.45
N ILE A 199 -3.72 -14.12 -10.67
CA ILE A 199 -2.43 -13.63 -11.15
C ILE A 199 -1.68 -14.80 -11.81
N PRO A 200 -1.44 -14.80 -13.14
CA PRO A 200 -0.84 -15.95 -13.81
C PRO A 200 0.65 -16.05 -13.51
N TRP A 201 1.12 -17.23 -13.11
CA TRP A 201 2.54 -17.51 -12.88
C TRP A 201 3.39 -17.29 -14.13
N GLU A 202 2.83 -17.47 -15.33
CA GLU A 202 3.53 -17.22 -16.61
C GLU A 202 3.83 -15.72 -16.81
N ILE A 203 2.91 -14.83 -16.42
CA ILE A 203 3.16 -13.38 -16.44
C ILE A 203 4.21 -13.05 -15.40
N LEU A 204 3.95 -13.34 -14.11
CA LEU A 204 4.87 -12.99 -13.02
C LEU A 204 6.29 -13.53 -13.24
N ALA A 205 6.46 -14.76 -13.74
CA ALA A 205 7.77 -15.31 -14.04
C ALA A 205 8.47 -14.64 -15.25
N ALA A 206 7.72 -14.12 -16.23
CA ALA A 206 8.28 -13.39 -17.36
C ALA A 206 8.77 -11.99 -16.94
N ASP A 207 8.00 -11.23 -16.17
CA ASP A 207 8.42 -9.91 -15.69
C ASP A 207 9.56 -10.02 -14.67
N MET A 208 9.55 -11.06 -13.84
CA MET A 208 10.65 -11.37 -12.94
C MET A 208 11.93 -11.78 -13.70
N LYS A 209 11.81 -12.45 -14.85
CA LYS A 209 12.94 -12.73 -15.74
C LYS A 209 13.50 -11.45 -16.36
N ASP A 210 12.67 -10.49 -16.77
CA ASP A 210 13.12 -9.20 -17.28
C ASP A 210 13.81 -8.37 -16.16
N LYS A 211 13.21 -8.33 -14.95
CA LYS A 211 13.78 -7.67 -13.75
C LYS A 211 15.14 -8.22 -13.35
N CYS A 212 15.28 -9.55 -13.28
CA CYS A 212 16.48 -10.23 -12.77
C CYS A 212 17.51 -10.57 -13.85
N GLY A 213 17.09 -10.70 -15.11
CA GLY A 213 17.91 -11.20 -16.21
C GLY A 213 18.11 -12.73 -16.20
N ALA A 214 17.35 -13.45 -15.37
CA ALA A 214 17.45 -14.90 -15.17
C ALA A 214 16.07 -15.51 -14.89
N ASP A 215 15.85 -16.76 -15.31
CA ASP A 215 14.60 -17.48 -15.07
C ASP A 215 14.43 -17.86 -13.59
N VAL A 216 13.32 -17.45 -12.97
CA VAL A 216 12.98 -17.72 -11.55
C VAL A 216 12.54 -19.17 -11.25
N GLY A 217 12.80 -20.10 -12.17
CA GLY A 217 12.46 -21.52 -12.04
C GLY A 217 10.96 -21.81 -12.26
N LYS A 218 10.53 -23.02 -11.88
CA LYS A 218 9.11 -23.39 -11.91
C LYS A 218 8.50 -23.18 -10.52
N VAL A 219 7.38 -22.46 -10.45
CA VAL A 219 6.56 -22.32 -9.24
C VAL A 219 6.02 -23.69 -8.79
N GLY A 220 5.97 -23.90 -7.48
CA GLY A 220 5.41 -25.08 -6.84
C GLY A 220 5.43 -25.00 -5.32
N LYS A 221 5.19 -26.13 -4.65
CA LYS A 221 5.37 -26.25 -3.20
C LYS A 221 6.76 -25.75 -2.77
N GLY A 222 6.79 -24.92 -1.74
CA GLY A 222 8.01 -24.36 -1.17
C GLY A 222 8.58 -23.19 -1.95
N THR A 223 7.93 -22.74 -3.03
CA THR A 223 8.21 -21.42 -3.59
C THR A 223 7.83 -20.35 -2.56
N GLU A 224 8.71 -19.36 -2.40
CA GLU A 224 8.49 -18.18 -1.58
C GLU A 224 8.08 -17.02 -2.50
N VAL A 225 7.16 -16.17 -2.04
CA VAL A 225 6.74 -14.94 -2.73
C VAL A 225 6.70 -13.83 -1.68
N THR A 226 7.44 -12.74 -1.88
CA THR A 226 7.33 -11.56 -0.99
C THR A 226 6.37 -10.56 -1.61
N ALA A 227 5.59 -9.87 -0.77
CA ALA A 227 4.57 -8.96 -1.25
C ALA A 227 4.43 -7.67 -0.43
N LEU A 228 3.99 -6.63 -1.11
CA LEU A 228 3.65 -5.32 -0.56
C LEU A 228 2.24 -4.96 -1.04
N LEU A 229 1.27 -5.02 -0.13
CA LEU A 229 -0.11 -4.59 -0.37
C LEU A 229 -0.27 -3.12 0.07
N ILE A 230 -0.83 -2.31 -0.82
CA ILE A 230 -1.12 -0.88 -0.65
C ILE A 230 -2.61 -0.63 -0.94
N TYR A 231 -3.23 0.27 -0.17
CA TYR A 231 -4.58 0.80 -0.42
C TYR A 231 -4.50 2.30 -0.70
N ASN A 232 -5.12 2.71 -1.79
CA ASN A 232 -5.32 4.10 -2.15
C ASN A 232 -6.76 4.47 -1.79
N ASP A 233 -6.95 5.22 -0.71
CA ASP A 233 -8.25 5.67 -0.18
C ASP A 233 -8.63 6.97 -0.88
N TYR A 234 -9.81 7.00 -1.52
CA TYR A 234 -10.38 8.19 -2.13
C TYR A 234 -11.76 8.49 -1.55
N ASN A 235 -12.06 9.79 -1.43
CA ASN A 235 -13.36 10.30 -1.01
C ASN A 235 -13.78 11.43 -1.95
N ASN A 236 -14.89 11.26 -2.66
CA ASN A 236 -15.38 12.19 -3.69
C ASN A 236 -14.28 12.55 -4.72
N HIS A 237 -13.63 11.53 -5.30
CA HIS A 237 -12.54 11.65 -6.27
C HIS A 237 -11.30 12.42 -5.80
N LYS A 238 -11.02 12.42 -4.49
CA LYS A 238 -9.77 12.96 -3.91
C LYS A 238 -9.16 11.95 -2.96
N MET A 239 -7.87 11.68 -3.13
CA MET A 239 -7.12 10.79 -2.26
C MET A 239 -7.14 11.33 -0.82
N THR A 240 -7.80 10.60 0.07
CA THR A 240 -7.99 10.96 1.49
C THR A 240 -6.94 10.28 2.36
N ASN A 241 -6.54 9.06 2.00
CA ASN A 241 -5.41 8.36 2.61
C ASN A 241 -4.60 7.56 1.58
N TRP A 242 -3.39 7.18 1.97
CA TRP A 242 -2.56 6.24 1.24
C TRP A 242 -1.73 5.46 2.26
N PHE A 243 -1.89 4.14 2.29
CA PHE A 243 -1.20 3.28 3.23
C PHE A 243 -0.87 1.92 2.62
N GLY A 244 0.03 1.17 3.25
CA GLY A 244 0.30 -0.21 2.88
C GLY A 244 1.01 -0.98 3.98
N THR A 245 1.05 -2.30 3.83
CA THR A 245 1.92 -3.19 4.62
C THR A 245 3.40 -2.80 4.47
N THR A 246 4.29 -3.24 5.35
CA THR A 246 5.76 -3.10 5.19
C THR A 246 6.48 -4.00 6.20
N LYS A 247 7.75 -4.36 5.97
CA LYS A 247 8.57 -5.04 7.00
C LYS A 247 9.06 -4.10 8.10
N THR A 248 9.14 -2.78 7.86
CA THR A 248 9.70 -1.81 8.81
C THR A 248 8.62 -1.06 9.58
N GLY A 249 8.92 -0.68 10.83
CA GLY A 249 8.02 0.15 11.64
C GLY A 249 7.87 1.58 11.10
N TYR A 250 6.84 2.28 11.59
CA TYR A 250 6.43 3.62 11.16
C TYR A 250 7.57 4.64 10.97
N THR A 251 8.62 4.54 11.80
CA THR A 251 9.81 5.41 11.80
C THR A 251 10.64 5.39 10.50
N THR A 252 10.61 4.31 9.73
CA THR A 252 11.31 4.20 8.43
C THR A 252 10.41 4.76 7.33
N GLU A 253 10.92 5.57 6.39
CA GLU A 253 10.14 6.10 5.27
C GLU A 253 9.49 4.97 4.44
N PHE A 254 8.22 5.11 4.05
CA PHE A 254 7.52 4.04 3.33
C PHE A 254 8.15 3.85 1.94
N SER A 255 8.35 2.61 1.50
CA SER A 255 9.03 2.31 0.22
C SER A 255 8.31 1.23 -0.56
N TRP A 256 8.41 1.31 -1.89
CA TRP A 256 7.88 0.36 -2.87
C TRP A 256 8.95 -0.61 -3.38
N GLU A 257 10.13 -0.61 -2.74
CA GLU A 257 11.22 -1.52 -3.10
C GLU A 257 10.99 -2.92 -2.51
N PRO A 258 11.34 -4.01 -3.23
CA PRO A 258 11.18 -5.39 -2.77
C PRO A 258 11.82 -5.71 -1.43
N ASP A 259 12.85 -4.95 -1.05
CA ASP A 259 13.39 -4.99 0.29
C ASP A 259 12.31 -4.76 1.36
N GLU A 260 11.41 -3.78 1.19
CA GLU A 260 10.44 -3.36 2.20
C GLU A 260 9.10 -4.11 2.17
N HIS A 261 8.97 -5.11 1.28
CA HIS A 261 7.82 -6.03 1.24
C HIS A 261 7.54 -6.64 2.63
N GLY A 262 6.32 -6.45 3.13
CA GLY A 262 5.94 -6.77 4.52
C GLY A 262 5.28 -8.12 4.72
N ILE A 263 4.90 -8.79 3.63
CA ILE A 263 4.21 -10.08 3.58
C ILE A 263 5.16 -11.10 2.96
N PHE A 264 5.27 -12.28 3.57
CA PHE A 264 6.11 -13.38 3.07
C PHE A 264 5.24 -14.63 2.92
N PHE A 265 4.88 -14.98 1.69
CA PHE A 265 4.11 -16.17 1.38
C PHE A 265 5.04 -17.36 1.14
N THR A 266 4.74 -18.51 1.73
CA THR A 266 5.31 -19.80 1.30
C THR A 266 4.20 -20.70 0.78
N LEU A 267 4.33 -21.20 -0.45
CA LEU A 267 3.33 -22.03 -1.11
C LEU A 267 3.33 -23.46 -0.51
N LEU A 268 2.21 -23.88 0.08
CA LEU A 268 2.01 -25.24 0.62
C LEU A 268 1.63 -26.23 -0.49
N GLY A 269 1.96 -27.51 -0.33
CA GLY A 269 1.47 -28.56 -1.24
C GLY A 269 0.00 -28.93 -1.02
N GLU A 270 -0.56 -29.72 -1.94
CA GLU A 270 -1.92 -30.27 -1.80
C GLU A 270 -2.10 -31.03 -0.47
N GLY A 271 -3.15 -30.66 0.28
CA GLY A 271 -3.48 -31.27 1.58
C GLY A 271 -2.50 -30.96 2.73
N GLU A 272 -1.47 -30.15 2.50
CA GLU A 272 -0.53 -29.72 3.52
C GLU A 272 -1.11 -28.62 4.41
N LYS A 273 -0.65 -28.55 5.66
CA LYS A 273 -1.07 -27.54 6.64
C LYS A 273 0.08 -26.60 6.97
N ALA A 274 -0.26 -25.36 7.32
CA ALA A 274 0.69 -24.43 7.92
C ALA A 274 1.31 -25.03 9.20
N PRO A 275 2.58 -24.72 9.54
CA PRO A 275 3.21 -25.18 10.77
C PRO A 275 2.44 -24.73 12.02
N GLU A 276 2.41 -25.56 13.07
CA GLU A 276 1.70 -25.26 14.33
C GLU A 276 2.24 -24.00 15.07
N SER A 277 3.43 -23.52 14.71
CA SER A 277 4.00 -22.27 15.22
C SER A 277 3.60 -21.02 14.43
N ALA A 278 2.82 -21.15 13.35
CA ALA A 278 2.44 -20.07 12.44
C ALA A 278 1.03 -19.51 12.67
N THR A 279 0.39 -19.85 13.80
CA THR A 279 -0.95 -19.36 14.11
C THR A 279 -0.91 -17.90 14.60
N THR A 280 -1.06 -16.96 13.67
CA THR A 280 -1.33 -15.55 13.98
C THR A 280 -2.57 -15.45 14.88
N THR A 281 -2.46 -14.73 15.99
CA THR A 281 -3.59 -14.54 16.92
C THR A 281 -4.61 -13.58 16.33
N GLU A 282 -5.81 -14.07 16.01
CA GLU A 282 -6.96 -13.19 15.73
C GLU A 282 -7.20 -12.24 16.93
N PRO A 283 -7.41 -10.93 16.70
CA PRO A 283 -7.80 -10.01 17.76
C PRO A 283 -9.20 -10.37 18.26
N THR A 284 -9.27 -11.02 19.43
CA THR A 284 -10.53 -11.59 19.92
C THR A 284 -11.52 -10.49 20.30
N GLY A 285 -12.50 -10.24 19.42
CA GLY A 285 -13.53 -9.20 19.58
C GLY A 285 -14.26 -9.34 20.90
N THR A 286 -13.91 -8.48 21.87
CA THR A 286 -14.36 -8.63 23.25
C THR A 286 -15.81 -8.21 23.40
N THR A 287 -16.71 -9.19 23.53
CA THR A 287 -18.12 -8.95 23.83
C THR A 287 -18.24 -8.21 25.17
N SER A 288 -18.80 -7.01 25.14
CA SER A 288 -18.79 -6.09 26.29
C SER A 288 -19.90 -6.40 27.31
N ASP A 289 -19.68 -7.40 28.16
CA ASP A 289 -20.45 -7.57 29.39
C ASP A 289 -19.98 -6.55 30.46
N ILE A 290 -20.75 -5.48 30.65
CA ILE A 290 -20.46 -4.40 31.60
C ILE A 290 -21.13 -4.68 32.96
N PRO A 291 -20.35 -4.83 34.05
CA PRO A 291 -20.77 -4.46 35.39
C PRO A 291 -20.26 -3.06 35.76
N VAL A 292 -21.17 -2.15 36.13
CA VAL A 292 -20.83 -0.76 36.49
C VAL A 292 -20.19 -0.67 37.88
N THR A 293 -19.04 0.00 38.00
CA THR A 293 -18.65 0.71 39.24
C THR A 293 -17.78 1.92 38.88
N SER A 294 -17.89 3.00 39.65
CA SER A 294 -17.22 4.29 39.39
C SER A 294 -16.11 4.58 40.40
N GLU A 295 -15.05 5.27 39.97
CA GLU A 295 -14.46 6.39 40.75
C GLU A 295 -13.60 7.32 39.87
N LYS A 296 -13.18 8.46 40.43
CA LYS A 296 -12.48 9.57 39.73
C LYS A 296 -11.19 9.97 40.50
N PRO A 297 -10.32 10.88 40.02
CA PRO A 297 -8.90 10.60 39.84
C PRO A 297 -8.01 11.31 40.87
N GLN A 298 -6.69 11.21 40.72
CA GLN A 298 -5.76 12.07 41.46
C GLN A 298 -4.57 12.52 40.59
N GLU A 299 -4.19 13.80 40.72
CA GLU A 299 -3.01 14.40 40.11
C GLU A 299 -1.78 14.31 41.03
N SER A 300 -0.58 14.44 40.45
CA SER A 300 0.61 14.97 41.15
C SER A 300 1.58 15.61 40.14
N THR A 301 2.33 16.62 40.58
CA THR A 301 3.00 17.63 39.72
C THR A 301 4.52 17.73 39.95
N SER A 302 5.16 18.71 39.27
CA SER A 302 6.49 19.33 39.54
C SER A 302 7.76 18.60 39.04
N ASP A 303 8.88 19.29 38.74
CA ASP A 303 9.10 20.61 38.09
C ASP A 303 10.59 20.80 37.68
N ILE A 304 10.82 21.53 36.57
CA ILE A 304 11.83 22.59 36.29
C ILE A 304 13.26 22.42 36.90
N THR A 305 14.37 22.56 36.13
CA THR A 305 15.11 23.85 35.87
C THR A 305 16.22 23.73 34.80
N ALA A 306 16.58 24.87 34.19
CA ALA A 306 17.52 25.10 33.07
C ALA A 306 19.04 25.05 33.46
N ASP A 307 20.06 25.36 32.64
CA ASP A 307 20.28 26.52 31.74
C ASP A 307 21.11 26.22 30.44
N PRO A 308 21.12 27.12 29.42
CA PRO A 308 21.70 26.86 28.08
C PRO A 308 22.83 27.88 27.67
N PRO A 309 23.03 28.37 26.41
CA PRO A 309 24.29 28.08 25.66
C PRO A 309 24.98 29.30 24.99
N THR A 310 26.02 29.07 24.16
CA THR A 310 26.59 30.10 23.24
C THR A 310 27.15 29.55 21.91
N GLY A 311 26.63 30.06 20.78
CA GLY A 311 27.38 30.40 19.54
C GLY A 311 27.87 29.27 18.61
N THR A 312 28.08 29.47 17.30
CA THR A 312 27.78 30.60 16.38
C THR A 312 27.69 30.07 14.92
N SER A 313 27.06 30.83 14.01
CA SER A 313 26.78 30.48 12.60
C SER A 313 27.99 30.47 11.64
N SER A 314 27.85 29.75 10.51
CA SER A 314 28.11 30.27 9.13
C SER A 314 27.52 29.33 8.06
N ALA A 315 27.33 29.84 6.83
CA ALA A 315 26.76 29.11 5.67
C ALA A 315 27.77 29.04 4.50
N THR A 316 27.42 28.39 3.37
CA THR A 316 27.51 28.94 1.98
C THR A 316 27.36 27.87 0.86
N GLU A 317 26.40 28.13 -0.06
CA GLU A 317 26.29 27.75 -1.50
C GLU A 317 26.30 26.30 -2.03
N ALA A 318 25.76 26.16 -3.27
CA ALA A 318 25.76 24.97 -4.12
C ALA A 318 25.56 25.35 -5.61
N PRO A 319 26.23 24.69 -6.58
CA PRO A 319 25.89 24.70 -8.02
C PRO A 319 24.87 23.58 -8.34
N SER A 320 23.83 23.74 -9.16
CA SER A 320 23.69 24.24 -10.55
C SER A 320 23.81 23.12 -11.59
N ALA A 321 22.87 23.08 -12.55
CA ALA A 321 22.65 21.96 -13.47
C ALA A 321 22.59 22.41 -14.95
N THR A 322 22.74 21.47 -15.88
CA THR A 322 22.67 21.68 -17.34
C THR A 322 21.96 20.51 -18.03
N VAL A 323 21.23 20.80 -19.13
CA VAL A 323 20.45 19.83 -19.91
C VAL A 323 20.66 20.07 -21.41
N PRO A 324 20.90 19.00 -22.18
CA PRO A 324 20.50 18.91 -23.60
C PRO A 324 19.86 17.54 -23.95
N SER A 325 19.14 17.32 -25.05
CA SER A 325 18.35 18.17 -25.96
C SER A 325 17.68 17.26 -27.01
N ASP A 326 16.41 17.48 -27.36
CA ASP A 326 15.64 16.57 -28.24
C ASP A 326 16.14 16.43 -29.69
N ASN A 327 15.82 15.30 -30.33
CA ASN A 327 15.70 15.17 -31.79
C ASN A 327 14.67 14.09 -32.17
N ASN A 328 13.96 14.30 -33.28
CA ASN A 328 12.77 13.53 -33.70
C ASN A 328 13.12 12.32 -34.59
N ALA A 329 12.27 11.27 -34.61
CA ALA A 329 11.36 11.01 -35.76
C ALA A 329 10.58 9.66 -35.71
N SER A 330 9.25 9.75 -35.65
CA SER A 330 8.23 8.90 -36.30
C SER A 330 8.42 7.36 -36.38
N GLY A 331 7.63 6.63 -35.56
CA GLY A 331 7.10 5.29 -35.84
C GLY A 331 5.61 5.26 -35.48
N GLY A 332 4.74 4.72 -36.34
CA GLY A 332 3.29 4.89 -36.20
C GLY A 332 2.59 3.85 -35.32
N GLY A 333 2.25 4.21 -34.09
CA GLY A 333 1.39 3.39 -33.21
C GLY A 333 0.85 4.19 -32.02
N ASN A 334 -0.48 4.37 -31.96
CA ASN A 334 -1.31 4.93 -30.88
C ASN A 334 -0.59 5.68 -29.73
N ALA A 335 0.04 6.82 -30.05
CA ALA A 335 0.79 7.65 -29.10
C ALA A 335 -0.03 8.18 -27.89
N TRP A 336 -1.35 8.02 -27.91
CA TRP A 336 -2.26 8.52 -26.88
C TRP A 336 -2.28 7.61 -25.64
N ILE A 337 -2.01 6.31 -25.80
CA ILE A 337 -1.95 5.35 -24.67
C ILE A 337 -0.79 5.71 -23.72
N TYR A 338 0.38 5.99 -24.29
CA TYR A 338 1.57 6.42 -23.53
C TYR A 338 1.38 7.74 -22.78
N ILE A 339 0.50 8.63 -23.25
CA ILE A 339 0.17 9.90 -22.58
C ILE A 339 -0.75 9.65 -21.36
N ILE A 340 -1.58 8.61 -21.39
CA ILE A 340 -2.50 8.25 -20.29
C ILE A 340 -1.77 7.50 -19.18
N ILE A 341 -0.89 6.54 -19.50
CA ILE A 341 -0.04 5.85 -18.52
C ILE A 341 0.84 6.86 -17.76
N ALA A 342 1.34 7.89 -18.46
CA ALA A 342 2.08 8.98 -17.83
C ALA A 342 1.25 9.80 -16.81
N ALA A 343 -0.08 9.85 -16.90
CA ALA A 343 -0.91 10.59 -15.94
C ALA A 343 -0.87 9.95 -14.54
N VAL A 344 -0.94 8.61 -14.46
CA VAL A 344 -0.84 7.86 -13.20
C VAL A 344 0.53 8.10 -12.54
N ILE A 345 1.61 8.08 -13.33
CA ILE A 345 2.98 8.31 -12.86
C ILE A 345 3.22 9.78 -12.44
N VAL A 346 2.64 10.74 -13.17
CA VAL A 346 2.87 12.19 -12.92
C VAL A 346 2.23 12.67 -11.62
N CYS A 347 1.14 12.07 -11.14
CA CYS A 347 0.54 12.43 -9.85
C CYS A 347 1.51 12.25 -8.67
N GLY A 348 2.31 11.17 -8.67
CA GLY A 348 3.36 10.97 -7.67
C GLY A 348 4.51 11.98 -7.80
N ALA A 349 5.01 12.20 -9.02
CA ALA A 349 6.18 13.04 -9.27
C ALA A 349 5.92 14.56 -9.09
N ALA A 350 4.70 15.03 -9.37
CA ALA A 350 4.37 16.46 -9.31
C ALA A 350 4.41 17.03 -7.88
N ALA A 351 4.04 16.23 -6.87
CA ALA A 351 4.04 16.62 -5.47
C ALA A 351 5.45 17.03 -4.98
N ALA A 352 6.45 16.20 -5.27
CA ALA A 352 7.84 16.43 -4.86
C ALA A 352 8.41 17.76 -5.41
N ILE A 353 8.17 18.05 -6.69
CA ILE A 353 8.68 19.26 -7.36
C ILE A 353 8.08 20.54 -6.77
N ILE A 354 6.81 20.51 -6.36
CA ILE A 354 6.13 21.67 -5.74
C ILE A 354 6.68 21.92 -4.33
N ILE A 355 6.92 20.87 -3.53
CA ILE A 355 7.49 20.98 -2.18
C ILE A 355 8.91 21.55 -2.23
N VAL A 356 9.76 21.08 -3.14
CA VAL A 356 11.13 21.60 -3.33
C VAL A 356 11.12 23.07 -3.75
N ARG A 357 10.20 23.51 -4.63
CA ARG A 357 10.09 24.92 -5.03
C ARG A 357 9.58 25.84 -3.92
N LYS A 358 8.79 25.36 -2.95
CA LYS A 358 8.33 26.17 -1.81
C LYS A 358 9.42 26.50 -0.79
N LYS A 359 10.55 25.76 -0.75
CA LYS A 359 11.67 25.99 0.18
C LYS A 359 12.76 26.97 -0.35
N LYS A 360 12.52 27.68 -1.46
CA LYS A 360 13.45 28.67 -2.03
C LYS A 360 12.79 30.01 -2.41
N LYS A 361 12.08 30.61 -1.45
CA LYS A 361 11.70 32.04 -1.42
C LYS A 361 11.82 32.58 -0.01
#